data_AF-A0AAI8YD98-F1
#
_entry.id   AF-A0AAI8YD98-F1
#
_cell.length_a   1.000
_cell.length_b   1.000
_cell.length_c   1.000
_cell.angle_alpha   90.00
_cell.angle_beta   90.00
_cell.angle_gamma   90.00
#
_symmetry.space_group_name_H-M   'P 1'
#
loop_
_entity.id
_entity.type
_entity.pdbx_description
1 polymer ?
#
loop_
_entity_poly.entity_id
_entity_poly.type
_entity_poly.pdbx_seq_one_letter_code
_entity_poly.pdbx_strand_id
1 'polypeptide(L)'
;MSSLNFLRFPRELRDMIYVDYVTVAGGLIYHSRSRTLKPAAAAERPFELQRTCKQVAEEMKGLVLMHNTITFSTIDCLREDAYRFHMLLDDFVFL
;
A
#
# COMPACT_ATOMS: atom_id res chain seq x y z
N MET A 1 -29.26 -8.79 22.98
CA MET A 1 -28.44 -8.85 21.76
C MET A 1 -27.02 -8.53 22.14
N SER A 2 -26.11 -9.50 22.10
CA SER A 2 -24.68 -9.28 22.35
C SER A 2 -24.11 -8.45 21.21
N SER A 3 -23.47 -7.32 21.49
CA SER A 3 -22.72 -6.59 20.47
C SER A 3 -21.47 -7.39 20.11
N LEU A 4 -21.25 -7.61 18.82
CA LEU A 4 -20.03 -8.21 18.32
C LEU A 4 -18.93 -7.14 18.38
N ASN A 5 -17.92 -7.39 19.20
CA ASN A 5 -16.74 -6.54 19.27
C ASN A 5 -15.61 -7.19 18.48
N PHE A 6 -15.24 -6.56 17.37
CA PHE A 6 -14.20 -7.04 16.46
C PHE A 6 -12.87 -7.38 17.17
N LEU A 7 -12.45 -6.57 18.14
CA LEU A 7 -11.19 -6.79 18.86
C LEU A 7 -11.26 -7.93 19.88
N ARG A 8 -12.44 -8.49 20.16
CA ARG A 8 -12.58 -9.70 21.00
C ARG A 8 -12.35 -11.00 20.24
N PHE A 9 -12.32 -10.97 18.91
CA PHE A 9 -11.94 -12.16 18.15
C PHE A 9 -10.50 -12.55 18.45
N PRO A 10 -10.14 -13.84 18.42
CA PRO A 10 -8.75 -14.28 18.41
C PRO A 10 -7.94 -13.63 17.28
N ARG A 11 -6.62 -13.54 17.46
CA ARG A 11 -5.73 -12.86 16.52
C ARG A 11 -5.82 -13.45 15.11
N GLU A 12 -5.92 -14.76 15.03
CA GLU A 12 -5.98 -15.54 13.80
C GLU A 12 -7.19 -15.15 12.95
N LEU A 13 -8.36 -14.99 13.57
CA LEU A 13 -9.57 -14.58 12.88
C LEU A 13 -9.48 -13.12 12.41
N ARG A 14 -8.87 -12.24 13.21
CA ARG A 14 -8.63 -10.85 12.78
C ARG A 14 -7.67 -10.80 11.60
N ASP A 15 -6.60 -11.59 11.60
CA ASP A 15 -5.64 -11.64 10.51
C ASP A 15 -6.29 -12.13 9.20
N MET A 16 -7.16 -13.15 9.26
CA MET A 16 -7.92 -13.58 8.08
C MET A 16 -8.80 -12.45 7.52
N ILE A 17 -9.49 -11.72 8.38
CA ILE A 17 -10.32 -10.57 7.98
C ILE A 17 -9.45 -9.45 7.41
N TYR A 18 -8.30 -9.16 8.02
CA TYR A 18 -7.39 -8.14 7.54
C TYR A 18 -6.83 -8.48 6.16
N VAL A 19 -6.43 -9.73 5.93
CA VAL A 19 -5.94 -10.19 4.62
C VAL A 19 -7.02 -10.05 3.57
N ASP A 20 -8.24 -10.52 3.85
CA ASP A 20 -9.37 -10.37 2.92
C ASP A 20 -9.65 -8.89 2.61
N TYR A 21 -9.68 -8.04 3.64
CA TYR A 21 -9.95 -6.61 3.51
C TYR A 21 -8.91 -5.84 2.67
N VAL A 22 -7.64 -6.23 2.75
CA VAL A 22 -6.55 -5.54 2.01
C VAL A 22 -6.29 -6.13 0.62
N THR A 23 -6.81 -7.32 0.32
CA THR A 23 -6.55 -8.00 -0.95
C THR A 23 -7.43 -7.41 -2.04
N VAL A 24 -6.79 -6.95 -3.12
CA VAL A 24 -7.45 -6.32 -4.27
C VAL A 24 -7.31 -7.24 -5.48
N ALA A 25 -8.41 -7.49 -6.18
CA ALA A 25 -8.38 -8.19 -7.46
C ALA A 25 -7.50 -7.42 -8.47
N GLY A 26 -6.47 -8.09 -9.01
CA GLY A 26 -5.46 -7.45 -9.87
C GLY A 26 -4.35 -6.70 -9.13
N GLY A 27 -4.40 -6.68 -7.79
CA GLY A 27 -3.35 -6.11 -6.94
C GLY A 27 -3.26 -4.59 -6.98
N LEU A 28 -2.03 -4.08 -6.84
CA LEU A 28 -1.71 -2.67 -6.80
C LEU A 28 -0.96 -2.26 -8.07
N ILE A 29 -1.32 -1.11 -8.62
CA ILE A 29 -0.66 -0.51 -9.77
C ILE A 29 0.10 0.72 -9.29
N TYR A 30 1.39 0.78 -9.59
CA TYR A 30 2.18 1.97 -9.34
C TYR A 30 1.86 3.05 -10.37
N HIS A 31 1.29 4.15 -9.88
CA HIS A 31 0.93 5.29 -10.69
C HIS A 31 2.07 6.30 -10.65
N SER A 32 2.92 6.26 -11.67
CA SER A 32 4.17 7.01 -11.74
C SER A 32 4.02 8.53 -11.60
N ARG A 33 3.02 9.13 -12.25
CA ARG A 33 2.79 10.59 -12.21
C ARG A 33 2.48 11.09 -10.80
N SER A 34 1.71 10.34 -10.01
CA SER A 34 1.38 10.70 -8.63
C SER A 34 2.34 10.09 -7.61
N ARG A 35 3.27 9.23 -8.04
CA ARG A 35 4.18 8.45 -7.19
C ARG A 35 3.43 7.68 -6.09
N THR A 36 2.23 7.18 -6.42
CA THR A 36 1.35 6.47 -5.48
C THR A 36 0.96 5.10 -6.00
N LEU A 37 0.75 4.16 -5.08
CA LEU A 37 0.14 2.87 -5.36
C LEU A 37 -1.38 3.03 -5.36
N LYS A 38 -2.04 2.52 -6.40
CA LYS A 38 -3.50 2.52 -6.51
C LYS A 38 -4.01 1.10 -6.70
N PRO A 39 -5.18 0.75 -6.15
CA PRO A 39 -5.88 -0.49 -6.47
C PRO A 39 -6.08 -0.64 -7.99
N ALA A 40 -5.86 -1.84 -8.53
CA ALA A 40 -6.08 -2.14 -9.95
C ALA A 40 -7.57 -2.12 -10.32
N ALA A 41 -8.40 -2.67 -9.44
CA ALA A 41 -9.86 -2.55 -9.49
C ALA A 41 -10.33 -1.39 -8.62
N ALA A 42 -11.52 -0.85 -8.88
CA ALA A 42 -12.17 0.13 -8.01
C ALA A 42 -12.53 -0.55 -6.67
N ALA A 43 -11.55 -0.64 -5.77
CA ALA A 43 -11.76 -1.10 -4.41
C ALA A 43 -12.39 0.05 -3.61
N GLU A 44 -13.50 -0.22 -2.94
CA GLU A 44 -14.10 0.70 -1.98
C GLU A 44 -13.19 0.81 -0.74
N ARG A 45 -12.17 1.67 -0.85
CA ARG A 45 -11.40 2.25 0.26
C ARG A 45 -10.75 1.22 1.22
N PRO A 46 -9.65 0.55 0.81
CA PRO A 46 -8.97 -0.49 1.60
C PRO A 46 -8.26 0.00 2.89
N PHE A 47 -8.48 1.25 3.30
CA PHE A 47 -7.75 1.88 4.41
C PHE A 47 -8.67 2.44 5.51
N GLU A 48 -10.00 2.35 5.39
CA GLU A 48 -10.90 2.89 6.41
C GLU A 48 -10.72 2.14 7.74
N LEU A 49 -10.63 0.82 7.68
CA LEU A 49 -10.45 -0.02 8.86
C LEU A 49 -9.16 0.34 9.63
N GLN A 50 -8.05 0.57 8.93
CA GLN A 50 -6.78 0.99 9.53
C GLN A 50 -6.88 2.35 10.23
N ARG A 51 -7.76 3.24 9.78
CA ARG A 51 -7.93 4.58 10.36
C ARG A 51 -8.82 4.61 11.60
N THR A 52 -9.53 3.52 11.90
CA THR A 52 -10.46 3.46 13.04
C THR A 52 -9.74 3.37 14.39
N CYS A 53 -8.63 2.61 14.48
CA CYS A 53 -7.97 2.31 15.74
C CYS A 53 -6.47 2.05 15.55
N LYS A 54 -5.65 2.53 16.50
CA LYS A 54 -4.19 2.32 16.51
C LYS A 54 -3.80 0.85 16.53
N GLN A 55 -4.50 0.02 17.29
CA GLN A 55 -4.22 -1.42 17.33
C GLN A 55 -4.36 -1.99 15.92
N VAL A 56 -5.54 -1.85 15.31
CA VAL A 56 -5.83 -2.32 13.95
C VAL A 56 -4.80 -1.81 12.94
N ALA A 57 -4.41 -0.53 13.02
CA ALA A 57 -3.37 0.03 12.15
C ALA A 57 -2.04 -0.71 12.26
N GLU A 58 -1.57 -0.99 13.48
CA GLU A 58 -0.34 -1.75 13.70
C GLU A 58 -0.49 -3.22 13.28
N GLU A 59 -1.65 -3.84 13.54
CA GLU A 59 -1.91 -5.24 13.15
C GLU A 59 -1.92 -5.43 11.63
N MET A 60 -2.39 -4.43 10.88
CA MET A 60 -2.51 -4.46 9.41
C MET A 60 -1.28 -3.91 8.67
N LYS A 61 -0.25 -3.47 9.40
CA LYS A 61 0.92 -2.82 8.84
C LYS A 61 1.65 -3.77 7.89
N GLY A 62 1.84 -3.34 6.64
CA GLY A 62 2.55 -4.11 5.61
C GLY A 62 1.73 -5.20 4.92
N LEU A 63 0.56 -5.61 5.45
CA LEU A 63 -0.26 -6.66 4.84
C LEU A 63 -0.67 -6.33 3.40
N VAL A 64 -1.01 -5.06 3.14
CA VAL A 64 -1.36 -4.56 1.81
C VAL A 64 -0.27 -4.87 0.79
N LEU A 65 1.00 -4.76 1.16
CA LEU A 65 2.12 -5.02 0.25
C LEU A 65 2.46 -6.51 0.15
N MET A 66 2.26 -7.27 1.23
CA MET A 66 2.55 -8.70 1.26
C MET A 66 1.53 -9.54 0.48
N HIS A 67 0.26 -9.12 0.49
CA HIS A 67 -0.85 -9.89 -0.09
C HIS A 67 -1.33 -9.40 -1.45
N ASN A 68 -0.73 -8.32 -1.99
CA ASN A 68 -1.07 -7.83 -3.34
C ASN A 68 0.15 -7.85 -4.25
N THR A 69 -0.06 -8.32 -5.49
CA THR A 69 0.93 -8.15 -6.55
C THR A 69 1.06 -6.67 -6.89
N ILE A 70 2.29 -6.15 -6.90
CA ILE A 70 2.57 -4.77 -7.28
C ILE A 70 3.04 -4.75 -8.73
N THR A 71 2.25 -4.12 -9.59
CA THR A 71 2.55 -3.97 -11.02
C THR A 71 3.18 -2.62 -11.28
N PHE A 72 4.38 -2.65 -11.85
CA PHE A 72 5.09 -1.47 -12.34
C PHE A 72 5.06 -1.48 -13.87
N SER A 73 4.77 -0.33 -14.46
CA SER A 73 4.85 -0.12 -15.90
C SER A 73 5.95 0.88 -16.21
N THR A 74 6.70 0.63 -17.28
CA THR A 74 7.64 1.61 -17.83
C THR A 74 6.86 2.83 -18.33
N ILE A 75 7.39 4.01 -18.03
CA ILE A 75 6.88 5.27 -18.56
C ILE A 75 8.04 6.06 -19.16
N ASP A 76 7.83 6.57 -20.36
CA ASP A 76 8.85 7.29 -21.14
C ASP A 76 9.23 8.66 -20.54
N CYS A 77 8.39 9.22 -19.66
CA CYS A 77 8.58 10.55 -19.10
C CYS A 77 9.51 10.62 -17.87
N LEU A 78 10.07 9.49 -17.39
CA LEU A 78 11.06 9.51 -16.29
C LEU A 78 12.45 9.96 -16.72
N ARG A 79 12.69 10.17 -18.02
CA ARG A 79 14.00 10.54 -18.55
C ARG A 79 14.55 11.84 -17.93
N GLU A 80 13.69 12.83 -17.74
CA GLU A 80 14.06 14.11 -17.11
C GLU A 80 14.34 13.95 -15.61
N ASP A 81 13.51 13.18 -14.90
CA ASP A 81 13.72 12.90 -13.46
C ASP A 81 14.99 12.08 -13.23
N ALA A 82 15.28 11.09 -14.09
CA ALA A 82 16.51 10.30 -14.05
C ALA A 82 17.75 11.16 -14.35
N TYR A 83 17.66 12.06 -15.32
CA TYR A 83 18.72 13.02 -15.62
C TYR A 83 18.99 13.96 -14.44
N ARG A 84 17.93 14.51 -13.83
CA ARG A 84 18.05 15.34 -12.62
C ARG A 84 18.69 14.59 -11.45
N PHE A 85 18.30 13.33 -11.24
CA PHE A 85 18.89 12.49 -10.21
C PHE A 85 20.37 12.23 -10.47
N HIS A 86 20.76 11.98 -11.72
CA HIS A 86 22.16 11.82 -12.11
C HIS A 86 22.99 13.07 -11.82
N MET A 87 22.50 14.27 -12.17
CA MET A 87 23.21 15.52 -11.85
C MET A 87 23.38 15.72 -10.34
N LEU A 88 22.36 15.41 -9.54
CA LEU A 88 22.46 15.51 -8.08
C LEU A 88 23.52 14.58 -7.51
N LEU A 89 23.62 13.34 -8.02
CA LEU A 89 24.64 12.39 -7.56
C LEU A 89 26.06 12.85 -7.93
N ASP A 90 26.25 13.46 -9.10
CA ASP A 90 27.55 13.97 -9.53
C ASP A 90 28.00 15.17 -8.65
N ASP A 91 27.08 16.04 -8.23
CA ASP A 91 27.37 17.14 -7.29
C ASP A 91 27.80 16.63 -5.90
N PHE A 92 27.37 15.44 -5.47
CA PHE A 92 27.78 14.83 -4.21
C PHE A 92 29.15 14.14 -4.26
N VAL A 93 29.78 14.00 -5.43
CA VAL A 93 31.14 13.44 -5.57
C VAL A 93 32.23 14.52 -5.37
N PHE A 94 31.85 15.80 -5.30
CA PHE A 94 32.78 16.94 -5.15
C PHE A 94 32.78 17.61 -3.75
N LEU A 95 32.24 16.94 -2.71
CA LEU A 95 32.38 17.31 -1.29
C LEU A 95 33.05 16.18 -0.50
#